data_AF-A0A1H5WDK3-F1
#
_entry.id   AF-A0A1H5WDK3-F1
#
_cell.length_a   1.000
_cell.length_b   1.000
_cell.length_c   1.000
_cell.angle_alpha   90.00
_cell.angle_beta   90.00
_cell.angle_gamma   90.00
#
_symmetry.space_group_name_H-M   'P 1'
#
loop_
_entity.id
_entity.type
_entity.pdbx_description
1 polymer ?
#
loop_
_entity_poly.entity_id
_entity_poly.type
_entity_poly.pdbx_seq_one_letter_code
_entity_poly.pdbx_strand_id
1 'polypeptide(L)'
;MIRLTVGLACALLMVTGCAAPDDPSRAELGSCLEARGKGGKTVLEDFRLVPCTTPQAAYKVIKKAGSCDDITNGYVLVGSRRSRSRLCLTLNAKQGDCFYQEIGFPTGKVSKVACGAAATYRVTKVADGAADASVCGDDVPNWTKTPDVLPRAIVYRTPPLTLCADRP
;
A
#
# COMPACT_ATOMS: atom_id res chain seq x y z
N MET A 1 44.00 45.63 -31.62
CA MET A 1 44.13 44.88 -30.34
C MET A 1 42.78 44.92 -29.62
N ILE A 2 41.99 43.84 -29.68
CA ILE A 2 40.69 43.74 -28.99
C ILE A 2 40.73 42.45 -28.16
N ARG A 3 40.53 42.61 -26.85
CA ARG A 3 40.73 41.60 -25.80
C ARG A 3 39.57 40.59 -25.78
N LEU A 4 39.89 39.30 -25.88
CA LEU A 4 39.00 38.19 -25.55
C LEU A 4 38.74 38.20 -24.03
N THR A 5 37.49 38.32 -23.61
CA THR A 5 37.08 37.98 -22.24
C THR A 5 36.28 36.69 -22.28
N VAL A 6 36.89 35.61 -21.79
CA VAL A 6 36.25 34.32 -21.58
C VAL A 6 35.44 34.43 -20.29
N GLY A 7 34.12 34.57 -20.43
CA GLY A 7 33.19 34.51 -19.31
C GLY A 7 32.97 33.06 -18.88
N LEU A 8 33.60 32.66 -17.77
CA LEU A 8 33.38 31.38 -17.12
C LEU A 8 32.00 31.40 -16.43
N ALA A 9 30.97 30.89 -17.10
CA ALA A 9 29.63 30.74 -16.54
C ALA A 9 29.60 29.55 -15.56
N CYS A 10 29.73 29.84 -14.27
CA CYS A 10 29.52 28.88 -13.19
C CYS A 10 28.00 28.66 -13.01
N ALA A 11 27.44 27.65 -13.67
CA ALA A 11 26.05 27.26 -13.49
C ALA A 11 25.91 26.54 -12.13
N LEU A 12 25.51 27.29 -11.09
CA LEU A 12 24.99 26.71 -9.85
C LEU A 12 23.65 26.02 -10.15
N LEU A 13 23.69 24.72 -10.43
CA LEU A 13 22.52 23.85 -10.38
C LEU A 13 22.09 23.73 -8.92
N MET A 14 21.17 24.59 -8.50
CA MET A 14 20.36 24.36 -7.30
C MET A 14 19.54 23.10 -7.55
N VAL A 15 20.00 21.95 -7.07
CA VAL A 15 19.20 20.72 -7.04
C VAL A 15 18.14 20.90 -5.95
N THR A 16 17.08 21.63 -6.28
CA THR A 16 15.83 21.53 -5.52
C THR A 16 15.31 20.12 -5.77
N GLY A 17 15.43 19.26 -4.76
CA GLY A 17 14.99 17.87 -4.82
C GLY A 17 13.49 17.78 -5.03
N CYS A 18 13.04 17.83 -6.28
CA CYS A 18 11.66 17.56 -6.65
C CYS A 18 11.42 16.05 -6.54
N ALA A 19 10.58 15.63 -5.60
CA ALA A 19 10.12 14.26 -5.53
C ALA A 19 9.46 13.85 -6.85
N ALA A 20 9.71 12.61 -7.29
CA ALA A 20 9.14 12.08 -8.52
C ALA A 20 7.59 12.11 -8.47
N PRO A 21 6.89 12.18 -9.60
CA PRO A 21 5.43 12.16 -9.62
C PRO A 21 4.80 10.95 -8.93
N ASP A 22 5.47 9.80 -8.99
CA ASP A 22 5.06 8.54 -8.38
C ASP A 22 5.63 8.30 -6.97
N ASP A 23 6.30 9.30 -6.39
CA ASP A 23 6.89 9.20 -5.05
C ASP A 23 5.79 9.15 -3.95
N PRO A 24 5.76 8.12 -3.08
CA PRO A 24 4.74 8.00 -2.04
C PRO A 24 4.72 9.15 -1.03
N SER A 25 5.77 9.96 -0.91
CA SER A 25 5.75 11.17 -0.08
C SER A 25 4.70 12.19 -0.51
N ARG A 26 4.25 12.12 -1.77
CA ARG A 26 3.18 12.94 -2.35
C ARG A 26 1.77 12.36 -2.13
N ALA A 27 1.67 11.19 -1.50
CA ALA A 27 0.39 10.50 -1.34
C ALA A 27 -0.57 11.26 -0.41
N GLU A 28 -1.83 11.32 -0.82
CA GLU A 28 -2.94 11.85 -0.05
C GLU A 28 -3.86 10.72 0.43
N LEU A 29 -4.82 11.04 1.30
CA LEU A 29 -5.86 10.09 1.69
C LEU A 29 -6.61 9.59 0.43
N GLY A 30 -6.81 8.28 0.33
CA GLY A 30 -7.41 7.63 -0.84
C GLY A 30 -6.46 7.36 -1.99
N SER A 31 -5.22 7.86 -1.97
CA SER A 31 -4.20 7.52 -2.97
C SER A 31 -3.91 6.03 -2.96
N CYS A 32 -3.62 5.45 -4.13
CA CYS A 32 -3.28 4.04 -4.25
C CYS A 32 -1.81 3.81 -4.51
N LEU A 33 -1.31 2.71 -3.97
CA LEU A 33 0.09 2.34 -4.01
C LEU A 33 0.26 0.91 -4.54
N GLU A 34 1.34 0.73 -5.28
CA GLU A 34 1.92 -0.57 -5.59
C GLU A 34 3.09 -0.84 -4.66
N ALA A 35 3.15 -2.04 -4.10
CA ALA A 35 4.34 -2.55 -3.43
C ALA A 35 5.22 -3.31 -4.43
N ARG A 36 6.47 -2.89 -4.55
CA ARG A 36 7.53 -3.50 -5.36
C ARG A 36 8.51 -4.34 -4.52
N GLY A 37 8.56 -4.11 -3.22
CA GLY A 37 9.50 -4.75 -2.29
C GLY A 37 9.05 -6.10 -1.72
N LYS A 38 9.98 -6.74 -1.00
CA LYS A 38 9.83 -8.08 -0.42
C LYS A 38 8.93 -8.18 0.82
N GLY A 39 8.13 -7.15 1.09
CA GLY A 39 7.30 -7.09 2.29
C GLY A 39 8.09 -7.07 3.61
N GLY A 40 7.40 -6.78 4.71
CA GLY A 40 7.99 -6.71 6.06
C GLY A 40 8.99 -5.56 6.32
N LYS A 41 9.51 -4.90 5.28
CA LYS A 41 10.30 -3.67 5.38
C LYS A 41 9.58 -2.55 4.64
N THR A 42 9.12 -1.58 5.42
CA THR A 42 8.28 -0.44 5.03
C THR A 42 9.14 0.71 4.53
N VAL A 43 9.96 0.44 3.52
CA VAL A 43 10.88 1.43 2.94
C VAL A 43 10.17 2.16 1.81
N LEU A 44 10.42 3.46 1.67
CA LEU A 44 9.69 4.33 0.74
C LEU A 44 9.86 3.85 -0.72
N GLU A 45 11.06 3.39 -1.04
CA GLU A 45 11.51 2.97 -2.38
C GLU A 45 10.84 1.67 -2.84
N ASP A 46 10.28 0.90 -1.91
CA ASP A 46 9.52 -0.31 -2.19
C ASP A 46 8.07 0.01 -2.58
N PHE A 47 7.67 1.28 -2.62
CA PHE A 47 6.32 1.70 -2.97
C PHE A 47 6.34 2.78 -4.06
N ARG A 48 5.29 2.79 -4.88
CA ARG A 48 5.02 3.89 -5.81
C ARG A 48 3.55 4.25 -5.82
N LEU A 49 3.25 5.53 -6.02
CA LEU A 49 1.92 5.98 -6.39
C LEU A 49 1.54 5.46 -7.77
N VAL A 50 0.33 4.94 -7.87
CA VAL A 50 -0.26 4.43 -9.11
C VAL A 50 -1.73 4.81 -9.18
N PRO A 51 -2.33 4.92 -10.37
CA PRO A 51 -3.78 5.08 -10.48
C PRO A 51 -4.51 3.91 -9.80
N CYS A 52 -5.53 4.18 -8.99
CA CYS A 52 -6.27 3.16 -8.24
C CYS A 52 -6.94 2.07 -9.09
N THR A 53 -7.03 2.29 -10.39
CA THR A 53 -7.62 1.38 -11.38
C THR A 53 -6.62 0.40 -11.98
N THR A 54 -5.31 0.58 -11.75
CA THR A 54 -4.31 -0.35 -12.29
C THR A 54 -4.31 -1.65 -11.48
N PRO A 55 -3.99 -2.79 -12.10
CA PRO A 55 -3.91 -4.06 -11.39
C PRO A 55 -2.92 -4.05 -10.21
N GLN A 56 -1.85 -3.26 -10.31
CA GLN A 56 -0.81 -3.18 -9.28
C GLN A 56 -1.18 -2.29 -8.10
N ALA A 57 -2.27 -1.52 -8.18
CA ALA A 57 -2.79 -0.66 -7.12
C ALA A 57 -3.46 -1.48 -6.01
N ALA A 58 -2.69 -2.32 -5.31
CA ALA A 58 -3.20 -3.24 -4.29
C ALA A 58 -3.49 -2.56 -2.95
N TYR A 59 -2.90 -1.39 -2.69
CA TYR A 59 -3.02 -0.69 -1.41
C TYR A 59 -3.67 0.69 -1.56
N LYS A 60 -4.40 1.13 -0.53
CA LYS A 60 -5.03 2.45 -0.43
C LYS A 60 -4.60 3.14 0.85
N VAL A 61 -4.20 4.41 0.75
CA VAL A 61 -3.85 5.24 1.91
C VAL A 61 -5.11 5.64 2.66
N ILE A 62 -5.15 5.33 3.96
CA ILE A 62 -6.31 5.60 4.83
C ILE A 62 -6.01 6.62 5.94
N LYS A 63 -4.73 6.80 6.28
CA LYS A 63 -4.30 7.72 7.34
C LYS A 63 -2.83 8.10 7.14
N LYS A 64 -2.47 9.34 7.50
CA LYS A 64 -1.09 9.77 7.69
C LYS A 64 -0.88 10.05 9.18
N ALA A 65 0.00 9.32 9.84
CA ALA A 65 0.13 9.38 11.30
C ALA A 65 1.52 9.02 11.81
N GLY A 66 1.76 9.29 13.09
CA GLY A 66 2.96 8.83 13.79
C GLY A 66 2.98 7.30 13.96
N SER A 67 1.84 6.64 14.05
CA SER A 67 1.70 5.17 14.18
C SER A 67 0.50 4.66 13.37
N CYS A 68 0.55 3.38 13.00
CA CYS A 68 -0.59 2.65 12.47
C CYS A 68 -0.91 1.56 13.49
N ASP A 69 -1.93 1.79 14.32
CA ASP A 69 -2.15 1.05 15.57
C ASP A 69 -2.71 -0.38 15.38
N ASP A 70 -2.82 -0.82 14.12
CA ASP A 70 -3.41 -2.11 13.73
C ASP A 70 -2.38 -2.98 12.99
N ILE A 71 -2.24 -4.23 13.40
CA ILE A 71 -1.31 -5.21 12.79
C ILE A 71 -1.73 -5.57 11.36
N THR A 72 -3.02 -5.42 11.04
CA THR A 72 -3.58 -5.69 9.72
C THR A 72 -3.24 -4.56 8.74
N ASN A 73 -2.91 -3.37 9.24
CA ASN A 73 -2.53 -2.24 8.39
C ASN A 73 -1.11 -2.44 7.84
N GLY A 74 -0.99 -2.29 6.53
CA GLY A 74 0.30 -2.01 5.93
C GLY A 74 0.76 -0.60 6.29
N TYR A 75 2.05 -0.32 6.25
CA TYR A 75 2.51 1.07 6.30
C TYR A 75 3.72 1.36 5.42
N VAL A 76 3.85 2.63 5.01
CA VAL A 76 5.03 3.17 4.31
C VAL A 76 5.57 4.33 5.13
N LEU A 77 6.88 4.35 5.38
CA LEU A 77 7.53 5.48 6.02
C LEU A 77 7.77 6.58 4.98
N VAL A 78 7.26 7.77 5.24
CA VAL A 78 7.45 8.96 4.39
C VAL A 78 8.07 10.10 5.20
N GLY A 79 8.88 10.92 4.53
CA GLY A 79 9.54 12.10 5.11
C GLY A 79 10.96 11.86 5.60
N SER A 80 11.63 12.96 5.97
CA SER A 80 13.03 12.94 6.44
C SER A 80 13.18 12.28 7.81
N ARG A 81 14.40 11.90 8.21
CA ARG A 81 14.69 11.31 9.55
C ARG A 81 14.10 12.12 10.72
N ARG A 82 13.99 13.45 10.58
CA ARG A 82 13.47 14.38 11.59
C ARG A 82 11.95 14.59 11.56
N SER A 83 11.28 14.15 10.49
CA SER A 83 9.85 14.40 10.24
C SER A 83 9.15 13.14 9.70
N ARG A 84 9.58 11.95 10.12
CA ARG A 84 9.04 10.68 9.62
C ARG A 84 7.58 10.55 10.03
N SER A 85 6.74 10.26 9.04
CA SER A 85 5.34 9.86 9.23
C SER A 85 5.09 8.54 8.54
N ARG A 86 3.99 7.88 8.89
CA ARG A 86 3.55 6.63 8.28
C ARG A 86 2.31 6.91 7.45
N LEU A 87 2.29 6.41 6.23
CA LEU A 87 1.06 6.19 5.48
C LEU A 87 0.50 4.83 5.92
N CYS A 88 -0.64 4.81 6.59
CA CYS A 88 -1.33 3.57 6.93
C CYS A 88 -2.15 3.11 5.73
N LEU A 89 -2.10 1.82 5.44
CA LEU A 89 -2.62 1.23 4.22
C LEU A 89 -3.63 0.13 4.53
N THR A 90 -4.72 0.11 3.76
CA THR A 90 -5.61 -1.04 3.60
C THR A 90 -5.45 -1.63 2.21
N LEU A 91 -5.98 -2.82 1.97
CA LEU A 91 -6.17 -3.33 0.62
C LEU A 91 -7.12 -2.40 -0.16
N ASN A 92 -6.79 -2.12 -1.41
CA ASN A 92 -7.68 -1.48 -2.39
C ASN A 92 -8.58 -2.55 -3.01
N ALA A 93 -9.43 -3.18 -2.20
CA ALA A 93 -10.28 -4.28 -2.62
C ALA A 93 -11.73 -3.83 -2.89
N LYS A 94 -12.35 -4.51 -3.84
CA LYS A 94 -13.81 -4.56 -4.03
C LYS A 94 -14.27 -6.01 -3.90
N GLN A 95 -15.56 -6.19 -3.64
CA GLN A 95 -16.17 -7.51 -3.69
C GLN A 95 -15.99 -8.11 -5.10
N GLY A 96 -15.54 -9.35 -5.16
CA GLY A 96 -15.21 -10.06 -6.38
C GLY A 96 -13.76 -9.89 -6.86
N ASP A 97 -12.98 -8.96 -6.29
CA ASP A 97 -11.57 -8.81 -6.67
C ASP A 97 -10.77 -10.05 -6.27
N CYS A 98 -9.96 -10.55 -7.21
CA CYS A 98 -8.97 -11.59 -6.97
C CYS A 98 -7.56 -11.01 -6.92
N PHE A 99 -6.76 -11.51 -6.00
CA PHE A 99 -5.41 -11.03 -5.76
C PHE A 99 -4.40 -12.16 -5.92
N TYR A 100 -3.30 -11.87 -6.60
CA TYR A 100 -2.08 -12.66 -6.53
C TYR A 100 -1.16 -12.02 -5.51
N GLN A 101 -0.92 -12.74 -4.43
CA GLN A 101 0.00 -12.36 -3.38
C GLN A 101 1.32 -13.11 -3.57
N GLU A 102 2.29 -12.44 -4.18
CA GLU A 102 3.64 -12.99 -4.36
C GLU A 102 4.39 -13.00 -3.02
N ILE A 103 4.13 -12.00 -2.18
CA ILE A 103 4.84 -11.82 -0.90
C ILE A 103 3.85 -11.42 0.20
N GLY A 104 4.03 -12.04 1.37
CA GLY A 104 3.08 -12.05 2.48
C GLY A 104 2.54 -10.68 2.95
N PHE A 105 1.39 -10.73 3.59
CA PHE A 105 0.60 -9.60 4.11
C PHE A 105 1.14 -9.15 5.49
N PRO A 106 0.90 -7.91 5.99
CA PRO A 106 0.04 -6.82 5.48
C PRO A 106 0.65 -5.94 4.41
N THR A 107 1.96 -6.05 4.21
CA THR A 107 2.70 -5.32 3.17
C THR A 107 3.62 -6.28 2.48
N GLY A 108 3.39 -6.46 1.19
CA GLY A 108 4.17 -7.29 0.27
C GLY A 108 3.69 -7.07 -1.16
N LYS A 109 4.41 -7.62 -2.13
CA LYS A 109 4.02 -7.52 -3.54
C LYS A 109 2.71 -8.26 -3.78
N VAL A 110 1.68 -7.49 -4.10
CA VAL A 110 0.31 -7.95 -4.34
C VAL A 110 -0.20 -7.23 -5.57
N SER A 111 -0.94 -7.94 -6.43
CA SER A 111 -1.63 -7.36 -7.58
C SER A 111 -3.02 -7.97 -7.72
N LYS A 112 -3.94 -7.20 -8.29
CA LYS A 112 -5.21 -7.70 -8.78
C LYS A 112 -4.96 -8.55 -10.03
N VAL A 113 -5.65 -9.67 -10.12
CA VAL A 113 -5.60 -10.61 -11.25
C VAL A 113 -7.01 -11.09 -11.56
N ALA A 114 -7.19 -11.72 -12.72
CA ALA A 114 -8.40 -12.49 -12.97
C ALA A 114 -8.51 -13.64 -11.95
N CYS A 115 -9.72 -13.92 -11.48
CA CYS A 115 -9.98 -15.09 -10.66
C CYS A 115 -9.68 -16.38 -11.42
N GLY A 116 -9.13 -17.37 -10.73
CA GLY A 116 -8.67 -18.63 -11.32
C GLY A 116 -7.31 -19.06 -10.77
N ALA A 117 -6.59 -19.88 -11.53
CA ALA A 117 -5.40 -20.58 -11.05
C ALA A 117 -4.25 -19.66 -10.59
N ALA A 118 -4.16 -18.44 -11.12
CA ALA A 118 -3.12 -17.49 -10.74
C ALA A 118 -3.47 -16.68 -9.49
N ALA A 119 -4.72 -16.70 -9.02
CA ALA A 119 -5.11 -15.95 -7.83
C ALA A 119 -4.75 -16.75 -6.57
N THR A 120 -4.36 -16.02 -5.53
CA THR A 120 -4.09 -16.58 -4.19
C THR A 120 -5.33 -16.52 -3.29
N TYR A 121 -6.19 -15.52 -3.49
CA TYR A 121 -7.46 -15.38 -2.78
C TYR A 121 -8.40 -14.47 -3.56
N ARG A 122 -9.70 -14.58 -3.25
CA ARG A 122 -10.76 -13.68 -3.72
C ARG A 122 -11.39 -12.99 -2.54
N VAL A 123 -11.76 -11.72 -2.73
CA VAL A 123 -12.53 -10.95 -1.75
C VAL A 123 -14.02 -11.23 -1.98
N THR A 124 -14.65 -11.92 -1.03
CA THR A 124 -16.07 -12.30 -1.13
C THR A 124 -17.02 -11.26 -0.56
N LYS A 125 -16.52 -10.43 0.37
CA LYS A 125 -17.32 -9.39 1.02
C LYS A 125 -16.43 -8.24 1.46
N VAL A 126 -16.97 -7.03 1.34
CA VAL A 126 -16.41 -5.78 1.86
C VAL A 126 -17.44 -5.20 2.83
N ALA A 127 -17.11 -5.18 4.11
CA ALA A 127 -17.96 -4.63 5.17
C ALA A 127 -17.38 -3.29 5.65
N ASP A 128 -17.68 -2.23 4.92
CA ASP A 128 -17.34 -0.86 5.31
C ASP A 128 -18.05 -0.49 6.62
N GLY A 129 -17.35 0.18 7.54
CA GLY A 129 -17.89 0.59 8.83
C GLY A 129 -17.88 -0.51 9.90
N ALA A 130 -17.42 -1.72 9.59
CA ALA A 130 -17.36 -2.84 10.53
C ALA A 130 -15.92 -3.33 10.72
N ALA A 131 -15.42 -3.29 11.96
CA ALA A 131 -14.17 -3.92 12.35
C ALA A 131 -14.46 -5.21 13.14
N ASP A 132 -15.10 -6.17 12.48
CA ASP A 132 -15.69 -7.35 13.09
C ASP A 132 -15.55 -8.56 12.18
N ALA A 133 -14.85 -9.58 12.67
CA ALA A 133 -14.57 -10.81 11.93
C ALA A 133 -15.82 -11.66 11.66
N SER A 134 -16.80 -11.61 12.57
CA SER A 134 -18.00 -12.45 12.49
C SER A 134 -18.84 -12.16 11.24
N VAL A 135 -18.65 -10.98 10.62
CA VAL A 135 -19.27 -10.64 9.34
C VAL A 135 -18.84 -11.56 8.19
N CYS A 136 -17.74 -12.30 8.37
CA CYS A 136 -17.25 -13.33 7.46
C CYS A 136 -17.73 -14.75 7.81
N GLY A 137 -18.38 -14.93 8.97
CA GLY A 137 -18.79 -16.22 9.55
C GLY A 137 -18.13 -16.46 10.91
N ASP A 138 -18.83 -17.11 11.82
CA ASP A 138 -18.41 -17.28 13.23
C ASP A 138 -17.12 -18.11 13.38
N ASP A 139 -16.89 -19.06 12.48
CA ASP A 139 -15.70 -19.94 12.47
C ASP A 139 -14.58 -19.42 11.57
N VAL A 140 -14.74 -18.25 10.95
CA VAL A 140 -13.71 -17.71 10.05
C VAL A 140 -12.58 -17.11 10.89
N PRO A 141 -11.34 -17.64 10.78
CA PRO A 141 -10.24 -17.13 11.57
C PRO A 141 -9.97 -15.67 11.21
N ASN A 142 -9.77 -14.88 12.26
CA ASN A 142 -9.16 -13.57 12.13
C ASN A 142 -7.75 -13.71 11.56
N TRP A 143 -7.36 -12.74 10.75
CA TRP A 143 -5.99 -12.64 10.31
C TRP A 143 -5.04 -12.58 11.53
N THR A 144 -4.19 -13.59 11.65
CA THR A 144 -3.01 -13.61 12.53
C THR A 144 -1.77 -13.92 11.69
N LYS A 145 -0.57 -13.95 12.29
CA LYS A 145 0.72 -14.07 11.59
C LYS A 145 0.90 -15.32 10.71
N THR A 146 -0.09 -16.21 10.63
CA THR A 146 -0.16 -17.35 9.70
C THR A 146 -1.02 -16.99 8.47
N PRO A 147 -0.40 -16.53 7.37
CA PRO A 147 -1.06 -15.72 6.34
C PRO A 147 -1.84 -16.50 5.26
N ASP A 148 -1.79 -17.84 5.27
CA ASP A 148 -2.18 -18.65 4.11
C ASP A 148 -3.44 -19.50 4.30
N VAL A 149 -4.11 -19.39 5.45
CA VAL A 149 -5.35 -20.13 5.71
C VAL A 149 -6.54 -19.37 5.12
N LEU A 150 -7.36 -20.05 4.32
CA LEU A 150 -8.62 -19.55 3.77
C LEU A 150 -9.76 -20.51 4.16
N PRO A 151 -10.98 -20.01 4.46
CA PRO A 151 -11.39 -18.61 4.45
C PRO A 151 -10.77 -17.80 5.60
N ARG A 152 -10.79 -16.47 5.50
CA ARG A 152 -10.25 -15.56 6.53
C ARG A 152 -10.95 -14.20 6.55
N ALA A 153 -10.86 -13.54 7.71
CA ALA A 153 -11.25 -12.15 7.89
C ALA A 153 -10.02 -11.24 7.98
N ILE A 154 -9.97 -10.19 7.15
CA ILE A 154 -8.98 -9.12 7.20
C ILE A 154 -9.65 -7.91 7.84
N VAL A 155 -9.38 -7.69 9.12
CA VAL A 155 -10.06 -6.67 9.93
C VAL A 155 -9.16 -5.45 10.10
N TYR A 156 -9.64 -4.30 9.63
CA TYR A 156 -9.05 -2.98 9.84
C TYR A 156 -9.90 -2.21 10.85
N ARG A 157 -9.27 -1.69 11.91
CA ARG A 157 -9.97 -0.94 12.96
C ARG A 157 -10.17 0.54 12.64
N THR A 158 -9.34 1.12 11.77
CA THR A 158 -9.34 2.56 11.51
C THR A 158 -8.95 2.86 10.07
N PRO A 159 -9.87 3.32 9.22
CA PRO A 159 -11.32 3.31 9.45
C PRO A 159 -11.82 1.86 9.62
N PRO A 160 -12.93 1.64 10.35
CA PRO A 160 -13.52 0.31 10.47
C PRO A 160 -13.85 -0.28 9.10
N LEU A 161 -13.24 -1.41 8.78
CA LEU A 161 -13.44 -2.15 7.53
C LEU A 161 -13.09 -3.61 7.76
N THR A 162 -13.92 -4.52 7.28
CA THR A 162 -13.60 -5.95 7.25
C THR A 162 -13.72 -6.48 5.83
N LEU A 163 -12.67 -7.17 5.37
CA LEU A 163 -12.69 -7.91 4.11
C LEU A 163 -12.75 -9.40 4.41
N CYS A 164 -13.70 -10.09 3.80
CA CYS A 164 -13.76 -11.54 3.84
C CYS A 164 -13.07 -12.09 2.59
N ALA A 165 -12.19 -13.07 2.76
CA ALA A 165 -11.46 -13.68 1.66
C ALA A 165 -11.55 -15.21 1.69
N ASP A 166 -11.68 -15.80 0.51
CA ASP A 166 -11.77 -17.24 0.29
C ASP A 166 -10.90 -17.71 -0.90
N ARG A 167 -11.04 -18.99 -1.26
CA ARG A 167 -10.37 -19.53 -2.44
C ARG A 167 -10.93 -18.90 -3.72
N PRO A 168 -10.08 -18.52 -4.66
CA PRO A 168 -10.46 -17.74 -5.83
C PRO A 168 -11.27 -18.47 -6.89
#